data_AF-A0A819TTH4-F1
#
_entry.id   AF-A0A819TTH4-F1
#
_cell.length_a   1.000
_cell.length_b   1.000
_cell.length_c   1.000
_cell.angle_alpha   90.00
_cell.angle_beta   90.00
_cell.angle_gamma   90.00
#
_symmetry.space_group_name_H-M   'P 1'
#
loop_
_entity.id
_entity.type
_entity.pdbx_description
1 polymer ?
#
loop_
_entity_poly.entity_id
_entity_poly.type
_entity_poly.pdbx_seq_one_letter_code
_entity_poly.pdbx_strand_id
1 'polypeptide(L)' 'ENASGYYRTSRIFLAKILCDLFPMRVIASFIFAIFAYRLTDFQRSINRFLIFFLTIFINSIFGSAVCFFISACIPVFGI' A
#
# COMPACT_ATOMS: atom_id res chain seq x y z
N GLU A 1 -0.29 19.69 -15.97
CA GLU A 1 1.15 19.32 -16.09
C GLU A 1 1.48 18.23 -17.12
N ASN A 2 0.52 17.61 -17.82
CA ASN A 2 0.82 16.77 -19.00
C ASN A 2 0.95 17.58 -20.30
N ALA A 3 0.46 18.83 -20.33
CA ALA A 3 0.48 19.70 -21.51
C ALA A 3 1.86 20.28 -21.86
N SER A 4 2.79 20.38 -20.89
CA SER A 4 4.14 20.92 -21.12
C SER A 4 5.19 19.88 -21.49
N GLY A 5 4.83 18.60 -21.64
CA GLY A 5 5.74 17.55 -22.13
C GLY A 5 6.93 17.17 -21.22
N TYR A 6 7.07 17.81 -20.05
CA TYR A 6 8.27 17.68 -19.21
C TYR A 6 8.35 16.37 -18.40
N TYR A 7 7.23 15.70 -18.11
CA TYR A 7 7.23 14.45 -17.35
C TYR A 7 6.32 13.39 -17.99
N ARG A 8 6.87 12.20 -18.26
CA ARG A 8 6.07 11.02 -18.62
C ARG A 8 5.11 10.70 -17.48
N THR A 9 3.85 10.45 -17.80
CA THR A 9 2.78 10.09 -16.86
C THR A 9 3.17 8.93 -15.94
N SER A 10 4.01 7.99 -16.43
CA SER A 10 4.54 6.88 -15.63
C SER A 10 5.46 7.31 -14.48
N ARG A 11 6.25 8.38 -14.64
CA ARG A 11 7.18 8.84 -13.59
C ARG A 11 6.43 9.50 -12.43
N ILE A 12 5.43 10.32 -12.72
CA ILE A 12 4.59 10.94 -11.69
C ILE A 12 3.74 9.87 -10.99
N PHE A 13 3.21 8.90 -11.73
CA PHE A 13 2.46 7.78 -11.16
C PHE A 13 3.29 6.96 -10.16
N LEU A 14 4.50 6.55 -10.56
CA LEU A 14 5.39 5.78 -9.69
C LEU A 14 5.85 6.58 -8.46
N ALA A 15 6.19 7.86 -8.64
CA ALA A 15 6.58 8.71 -7.51
C ALA A 15 5.44 8.85 -6.48
N LYS A 16 4.20 9.00 -6.95
CA LYS A 16 3.02 9.13 -6.08
C LYS A 16 2.72 7.83 -5.34
N ILE A 17 2.85 6.68 -6.02
CA ILE A 17 2.71 5.37 -5.37
C ILE A 17 3.78 5.17 -4.31
N LEU A 18 5.06 5.45 -4.62
CA LEU A 18 6.15 5.24 -3.66
C LEU A 18 6.01 6.13 -2.42
N CYS A 19 5.61 7.39 -2.63
CA CYS A 19 5.42 8.35 -1.56
C CYS A 19 4.18 8.06 -0.70
N ASP A 20 3.18 7.33 -1.20
CA ASP A 20 2.02 6.87 -0.42
C ASP A 20 2.30 5.52 0.28
N LEU A 21 2.95 4.60 -0.44
CA LEU A 21 3.23 3.24 -0.02
C LEU A 21 4.10 3.18 1.25
N PHE A 22 5.19 3.95 1.28
CA PHE A 22 6.13 3.91 2.40
C PHE A 22 5.56 4.50 3.71
N PRO A 23 5.15 5.77 3.75
CA PRO A 23 4.76 6.39 5.02
C PRO A 23 3.38 5.94 5.49
N MET A 24 2.37 5.90 4.62
CA MET A 24 1.02 5.55 5.06
C MET A 24 0.86 4.04 5.25
N ARG A 25 1.53 3.22 4.43
CA ARG A 25 1.21 1.79 4.38
C ARG A 25 2.16 0.91 5.17
N VAL A 26 3.47 1.11 5.06
CA VAL A 26 4.46 0.31 5.81
C VAL A 26 4.33 0.62 7.30
N ILE A 27 4.29 1.91 7.65
CA ILE A 27 4.26 2.35 9.06
C ILE A 27 2.93 1.94 9.71
N ALA A 28 1.78 2.18 9.07
CA ALA A 28 0.49 1.79 9.64
C ALA A 28 0.36 0.27 9.78
N SER A 29 0.78 -0.51 8.76
CA SER A 29 0.74 -1.98 8.83
C SER A 29 1.67 -2.51 9.93
N PHE A 30 2.80 -1.85 10.17
CA PHE A 30 3.76 -2.26 11.21
C PHE A 30 3.21 -2.00 12.61
N ILE A 31 2.65 -0.81 12.84
CA ILE A 31 2.00 -0.47 14.11
C ILE A 31 0.83 -1.43 14.37
N PHE A 32 -0.03 -1.64 13.36
CA PHE A 32 -1.15 -2.56 13.48
C PHE A 32 -0.71 -3.99 13.79
N ALA A 33 0.33 -4.49 13.11
CA ALA A 33 0.85 -5.83 13.35
C ALA A 33 1.41 -5.99 14.77
N ILE A 34 2.08 -4.98 15.32
CA ILE A 34 2.58 -5.00 16.70
C ILE A 34 1.42 -5.11 17.71
N PHE A 35 0.38 -4.27 17.56
CA PHE A 35 -0.76 -4.30 18.46
C PHE A 35 -1.56 -5.60 18.33
N ALA A 36 -1.90 -6.01 17.11
CA ALA A 36 -2.67 -7.22 16.86
C ALA A 36 -1.94 -8.46 17.41
N TYR A 37 -0.62 -8.59 17.17
CA TYR A 37 0.16 -9.72 17.65
C TYR A 37 0.23 -9.79 19.18
N ARG A 38 0.29 -8.62 19.85
CA ARG A 38 0.26 -8.54 21.31
C ARG A 38 -1.10 -8.88 21.89
N LEU A 39 -2.19 -8.55 21.18
CA LEU A 39 -3.56 -8.84 21.62
C LEU A 39 -3.94 -10.31 21.47
N THR A 40 -3.43 -11.01 20.45
CA THR A 40 -3.77 -12.42 20.19
C THR A 40 -2.95 -13.41 21.05
N ASP A 41 -2.08 -12.92 21.95
CA ASP A 41 -1.14 -13.72 22.74
C ASP A 41 -0.40 -14.78 21.89
N PHE A 42 0.05 -14.37 20.70
CA PHE A 42 0.67 -15.30 19.76
C PHE A 42 2.04 -15.75 20.28
N GLN A 43 2.45 -16.99 19.95
CA GLN A 43 3.74 -17.57 20.35
C GLN A 43 4.90 -16.58 20.13
N ARG A 44 5.75 -16.35 21.14
CA ARG A 44 6.90 -15.41 21.12
C ARG A 44 8.05 -15.86 20.21
N SER A 45 7.78 -16.12 18.93
CA SER A 45 8.79 -16.42 17.91
C SER A 45 8.80 -15.33 16.85
N ILE A 46 9.98 -14.74 16.62
CA ILE A 46 10.17 -13.63 15.66
C ILE A 46 9.78 -14.05 14.24
N ASN A 47 10.00 -15.32 13.88
CA ASN A 47 9.73 -15.84 12.54
C ASN A 47 8.24 -15.79 12.21
N ARG A 48 7.38 -16.09 13.20
CA ARG A 48 5.93 -16.08 13.01
C ARG A 48 5.37 -14.67 12.93
N PHE A 49 5.91 -13.76 13.72
CA PHE A 49 5.60 -12.34 13.61
C PHE A 49 5.93 -11.79 12.23
N LEU A 50 7.08 -12.15 11.65
CA LEU A 50 7.50 -11.67 10.33
C LEU A 50 6.57 -12.17 9.23
N ILE A 51 6.17 -13.45 9.25
CA ILE A 51 5.21 -14.01 8.29
C ILE A 51 3.83 -13.33 8.41
N PHE A 52 3.38 -13.08 9.64
CA PHE A 52 2.12 -12.37 9.91
C PHE A 52 2.15 -10.93 9.38
N PHE A 53 3.20 -10.18 9.70
CA PHE A 53 3.41 -8.83 9.20
C PHE A 53 3.47 -8.79 7.67
N LEU A 54 4.22 -9.72 7.05
CA LEU A 54 4.34 -9.82 5.59
C LEU A 54 2.97 -10.08 4.94
N THR A 55 2.15 -10.95 5.53
CA THR A 55 0.81 -11.27 5.02
C THR A 55 -0.09 -10.03 5.03
N ILE A 56 -0.13 -9.28 6.14
CA ILE A 56 -0.91 -8.05 6.25
C ILE A 56 -0.42 -7.00 5.25
N PHE A 57 0.90 -6.87 5.12
CA PHE A 57 1.52 -5.92 4.21
C PHE A 57 1.17 -6.20 2.74
N ILE A 58 1.31 -7.45 2.30
CA ILE A 58 0.96 -7.87 0.94
C ILE A 58 -0.54 -7.67 0.68
N ASN A 59 -1.41 -8.02 1.64
CA ASN A 59 -2.86 -7.81 1.50
C ASN A 59 -3.22 -6.33 1.35
N SER A 60 -2.57 -5.44 2.11
CA SER A 60 -2.77 -4.00 2.00
C SER A 60 -2.34 -3.44 0.64
N ILE A 61 -1.22 -3.93 0.09
CA ILE A 61 -0.77 -3.58 -1.26
C ILE A 61 -1.76 -4.09 -2.31
N PHE A 62 -2.19 -5.34 -2.19
CA PHE A 62 -3.11 -5.98 -3.13
C PHE A 62 -4.45 -5.22 -3.20
N GLY A 63 -5.08 -4.91 -2.06
CA GLY A 63 -6.32 -4.14 -2.05
C GLY A 63 -6.19 -2.79 -2.74
N SER A 64 -5.03 -2.15 -2.63
CA SER A 64 -4.75 -0.88 -3.28
C SER A 64 -4.55 -0.97 -4.78
N ALA A 65 -3.84 -2.01 -5.23
CA ALA A 65 -3.60 -2.24 -6.63
C ALA A 65 -4.93 -2.51 -7.33
N VAL A 66 -5.84 -3.23 -6.68
CA VAL A 66 -7.22 -3.44 -7.14
C VAL A 66 -7.98 -2.12 -7.21
N CYS A 67 -7.93 -1.28 -6.17
CA CYS A 67 -8.57 0.05 -6.22
C CYS A 67 -8.03 0.91 -7.37
N PHE A 68 -6.71 0.97 -7.55
CA PHE A 68 -6.09 1.71 -8.66
C PHE A 68 -6.48 1.14 -10.03
N PHE A 69 -6.56 -0.19 -10.15
CA PHE A 69 -7.00 -0.86 -11.36
C PHE A 69 -8.45 -0.49 -11.70
N ILE A 70 -9.34 -0.53 -10.71
CA ILE A 70 -10.75 -0.14 -10.89
C ILE A 70 -10.85 1.35 -11.25
N SER A 71 -10.11 2.24 -10.58
CA SER A 71 -10.07 3.67 -10.92
C SER A 71 -9.53 3.96 -12.33
N ALA A 72 -8.67 3.09 -12.87
CA ALA A 72 -8.17 3.21 -14.23
C ALA A 72 -9.16 2.66 -15.28
N CYS A 73 -9.92 1.61 -14.92
CA CYS A 73 -10.91 0.98 -15.80
C CYS A 73 -12.18 1.82 -15.97
N ILE A 74 -12.57 2.58 -14.94
CA ILE A 74 -13.76 3.43 -14.99
C ILE A 74 -13.34 4.78 -15.58
N PRO A 75 -13.78 5.15 -16.80
CA PRO A 75 -13.61 6.51 -17.27
C PRO A 75 -14.43 7.42 -16.34
N VAL A 76 -13.76 8.25 -15.57
CA VAL A 76 -14.42 9.32 -14.81
C VAL A 76 -15.07 10.24 -15.85
N PHE A 77 -16.40 10.15 -15.98
CA PHE A 77 -17.22 11.17 -16.61
C PHE A 77 -17.21 12.41 -15.71
N GLY A 78 -16.06 13.08 -15.68
CA GLY A 78 -15.92 14.41 -15.11
C GLY A 78 -16.42 15.40 -16.15
N ILE A 79 -17.68 15.79 -16.01
CA ILE A 79 -18.14 17.11 -16.46
C ILE A 79 -17.35 18.21 -15.75
#